data_AF-A0A4S8MNL0-F1
#
_entry.id   AF-A0A4S8MNL0-F1
#
_cell.length_a   1.000
_cell.length_b   1.000
_cell.length_c   1.000
_cell.angle_alpha   90.00
_cell.angle_beta   90.00
_cell.angle_gamma   90.00
#
_symmetry.space_group_name_H-M   'P 1'
#
loop_
_entity.id
_entity.type
_entity.pdbx_description
1 polymer ?
#
loop_
_entity_poly.entity_id
_entity_poly.type
_entity_poly.pdbx_seq_one_letter_code
_entity_poly.pdbx_strand_id
1 'polypeptide(L)' 'IYKHKDLHVNYTSYDLCQEQDSINPRTQPNIMMLAGDVNDNDHPYWYGHIV' A
#
# COMPACT_ATOMS: atom_id res chain seq x y z
N ILE A 1 -12.21 -14.70 -11.91
CA ILE A 1 -11.49 -13.95 -10.85
C ILE A 1 -10.00 -14.11 -11.14
N TYR A 2 -9.33 -13.05 -11.57
CA TYR A 2 -7.92 -13.09 -11.95
C TYR A 2 -7.09 -12.56 -10.77
N LYS A 3 -6.22 -13.41 -10.20
CA LYS A 3 -5.37 -13.04 -9.07
C LYS A 3 -4.01 -12.58 -9.58
N HIS A 4 -3.68 -11.32 -9.38
CA HIS A 4 -2.35 -10.80 -9.72
C HIS A 4 -1.28 -11.48 -8.87
N LYS A 5 -0.16 -11.84 -9.50
CA LYS A 5 0.94 -12.54 -8.84
C LYS A 5 1.72 -11.62 -7.93
N ASP A 6 1.98 -10.40 -8.39
CA ASP A 6 2.69 -9.33 -7.69
C ASP A 6 2.09 -7.97 -8.14
N LEU A 7 1.95 -7.02 -7.22
CA LEU A 7 1.51 -5.65 -7.47
C LEU A 7 2.72 -4.71 -7.32
N HIS A 8 2.97 -3.85 -8.31
CA HIS A 8 4.02 -2.83 -8.23
C HIS A 8 3.39 -1.45 -8.06
N VAL A 9 3.75 -0.75 -6.98
CA VAL A 9 3.35 0.63 -6.72
C VAL A 9 4.55 1.54 -6.96
N ASN A 10 4.44 2.39 -7.98
CA ASN A 10 5.44 3.42 -8.26
C ASN A 10 5.05 4.69 -7.52
N TYR A 11 5.92 5.21 -6.67
CA TYR A 11 5.73 6.51 -6.04
C TYR A 11 6.83 7.45 -6.50
N THR A 12 6.44 8.68 -6.81
CA THR A 12 7.39 9.75 -7.07
C THR A 12 7.90 10.25 -5.73
N SER A 13 9.06 9.76 -5.30
CA SER A 13 9.88 10.51 -4.36
C SER A 13 10.35 11.79 -5.06
N TYR A 14 10.48 12.89 -4.32
CA TYR A 14 10.90 14.17 -4.89
C TYR A 14 12.36 14.16 -5.37
N ASP A 15 13.14 13.18 -4.93
CA ASP A 15 14.42 12.86 -5.53
C ASP A 15 14.18 12.08 -6.83
N LEU A 16 14.95 12.35 -7.88
CA LEU A 16 14.82 11.75 -9.22
C LEU A 16 14.90 10.20 -9.27
N CYS A 17 14.96 9.54 -8.13
CA CYS A 17 14.78 8.10 -7.94
C CYS A 17 13.29 7.77 -7.82
N GLN A 18 12.76 7.14 -8.87
CA GLN A 18 11.47 6.47 -8.81
C GLN A 18 11.63 5.20 -7.99
N GLU A 19 11.20 5.25 -6.73
CA GLU A 19 11.16 4.06 -5.87
C GLU A 19 9.89 3.24 -6.19
N GLN A 20 10.06 1.92 -6.15
CA GLN A 20 9.02 0.96 -6.46
C GLN A 20 8.86 0.01 -5.29
N ASP A 21 7.63 -0.08 -4.78
CA ASP A 21 7.28 -1.10 -3.81
C ASP A 21 6.61 -2.27 -4.53
N SER A 22 7.12 -3.47 -4.30
CA SER A 22 6.51 -4.73 -4.74
C SER A 22 5.73 -5.34 -3.59
N ILE A 23 4.44 -5.56 -3.80
CA ILE A 23 3.53 -6.16 -2.82
C ILE A 23 3.09 -7.49 -3.40
N ASN A 24 3.36 -8.58 -2.68
CA ASN A 24 2.96 -9.93 -3.10
C ASN A 24 1.61 -10.32 -2.48
N PRO A 25 0.51 -10.34 -3.25
CA PRO A 25 -0.82 -10.65 -2.73
C PRO A 25 -0.95 -12.11 -2.27
N ARG A 26 -0.01 -13.01 -2.63
CA ARG A 26 -0.10 -14.44 -2.31
C ARG A 26 0.39 -14.77 -0.91
N THR A 27 1.42 -14.07 -0.46
CA THR A 27 2.08 -14.35 0.83
C THR A 27 1.73 -13.32 1.88
N GLN A 28 1.51 -12.06 1.48
CA GLN A 28 1.19 -10.97 2.40
C GLN A 28 0.27 -9.93 1.70
N PRO A 29 -1.03 -10.22 1.56
CA PRO A 29 -2.00 -9.31 0.92
C PRO A 29 -2.38 -8.11 1.78
N ASN A 30 -1.95 -8.08 3.04
CA ASN A 30 -2.35 -7.06 4.00
C ASN A 30 -1.44 -5.83 3.87
N ILE A 31 -2.06 -4.66 3.66
CA ILE A 31 -1.39 -3.36 3.60
C ILE A 31 -1.94 -2.47 4.70
N MET A 32 -1.04 -1.71 5.33
CA MET A 32 -1.37 -0.64 6.27
C MET A 32 -0.90 0.69 5.69
N MET A 33 -1.77 1.70 5.68
CA MET A 33 -1.45 3.05 5.21
C MET A 33 -1.73 4.07 6.31
N LEU A 34 -0.97 5.15 6.38
CA LEU A 34 -1.24 6.24 7.31
C LEU A 34 -2.55 6.95 6.90
N ALA A 35 -3.51 7.01 7.81
CA ALA A 35 -4.74 7.77 7.60
C ALA A 35 -4.37 9.27 7.64
N GLY A 36 -4.56 9.98 6.54
CA GLY A 36 -4.18 11.41 6.44
C GLY A 36 -4.97 12.33 7.37
N ASP A 37 -6.07 11.86 7.96
CA ASP A 37 -6.91 12.62 8.88
C ASP A 37 -6.69 12.13 10.32
N VAL A 38 -5.66 12.70 10.95
CA VAL A 38 -5.24 12.38 12.33
C VAL A 38 -6.15 13.05 13.36
N ASN A 39 -7.06 13.94 12.96
CA ASN A 39 -7.81 14.77 13.90
C ASN A 39 -9.12 14.13 14.42
N ASP A 40 -9.67 13.11 13.75
CA ASP A 40 -11.02 12.61 14.07
C ASP A 40 -11.19 11.09 14.12
N ASN A 41 -10.10 10.30 14.08
CA ASN A 41 -10.21 8.83 14.15
C ASN A 41 -9.28 8.22 15.20
N ASP A 42 -9.83 7.38 16.08
CA ASP A 42 -9.11 6.54 17.07
C ASP A 42 -8.08 5.57 16.42
N HIS A 43 -8.07 5.48 15.09
CA HIS A 43 -7.21 4.60 14.32
C HIS A 43 -6.44 5.40 13.26
N PRO A 44 -5.16 5.72 13.50
CA PRO A 44 -4.34 6.51 12.57
C PRO A 44 -3.91 5.73 11.32
N TYR A 45 -4.45 4.53 11.08
CA TYR A 45 -4.07 3.67 9.97
C TYR A 45 -5.28 3.11 9.22
N TRP A 46 -5.18 3.08 7.89
CA TRP A 46 -6.07 2.34 7.01
C TRP A 46 -5.53 0.94 6.77
N TYR A 47 -6.45 -0.02 6.64
CA TYR A 47 -6.13 -1.42 6.37
C TYR A 47 -6.77 -1.85 5.05
N GLY A 48 -5.98 -2.43 4.16
CA GLY A 48 -6.42 -2.96 2.88
C GLY A 48 -5.98 -4.41 2.72
N HIS A 49 -6.84 -5.23 2.10
CA HIS A 49 -6.51 -6.61 1.74
C HIS A 49 -6.61 -6.77 0.21
N ILE A 50 -5.53 -7.17 -0.44
CA ILE A 50 -5.51 -7.43 -1.88
C ILE A 50 -6.09 -8.83 -2.17
N VAL A 51 -7.07 -8.93 -3.08
CA VAL A 51 -7.76 -10.19 -3.45
C VAL A 51 -7.52 -10.65 -4.87
#